data_AF-A0A2B4R3L8-F1
#
_entry.id   AF-A0A2B4R3L8-F1
#
_cell.length_a   1.000
_cell.length_b   1.000
_cell.length_c   1.000
_cell.angle_alpha   90.00
_cell.angle_beta   90.00
_cell.angle_gamma   90.00
#
_symmetry.space_group_name_H-M   'P 1'
#
loop_
_entity.id
_entity.type
_entity.pdbx_description
1 polymer ?
#
loop_
_entity_poly.entity_id
_entity_poly.type
_entity_poly.pdbx_seq_one_letter_code
_entity_poly.pdbx_strand_id
1 'polypeptide(L)'
;MTKRIQAKHKIDRRLGVNLWGRPKSPINKREYGPGEHGQSRKKPSDFGIQLFAKQKIKGYYGNITEKQFRRIYTEAERRRGDTGENLIQLLERRLDAVVYRMKFAPTVFAARQLVNHGHILVNGKRLNIPSAIVKDGDVIEVKTASKNNVIIVGAAQSAERELPDYVDVDLKTLKGTFVRGPQLADVPYPVKMEPNQIGSKVPHFMLPVPGSKSVSPSDFLGQKIVIYFYPKDNTPGCTTEAKDFRDLKEKFAEKNTLIIGISKDSIKRHENFIAKYDLNFLLASGENTQVCEDFSVWVEKKHYTELSEAIDTLAELIRGLGEKAPGTFEAYMHNTSIKPGNESASAEKMLKDLLEDQRQIEKTLNTVLNATQEAEDEVVIGFIVDRLTPQNSLDA
;
A
#
# COMPACT_ATOMS: atom_id res chain seq x y z
N MET A 1 -12.40 24.50 14.14
CA MET A 1 -11.96 24.01 12.82
C MET A 1 -10.48 23.65 12.89
N THR A 2 -10.08 22.40 12.66
CA THR A 2 -8.67 22.06 12.52
C THR A 2 -8.13 22.65 11.22
N LYS A 3 -7.27 23.67 11.34
CA LYS A 3 -6.59 24.45 10.28
C LYS A 3 -5.59 23.63 9.44
N ARG A 4 -5.90 22.41 9.04
CA ARG A 4 -5.04 21.65 8.12
C ARG A 4 -5.62 21.67 6.72
N ILE A 5 -5.19 22.65 5.93
CA ILE A 5 -5.31 22.62 4.46
C ILE A 5 -4.33 21.55 3.97
N GLN A 6 -4.70 20.28 4.09
CA GLN A 6 -3.97 19.20 3.46
C GLN A 6 -4.45 19.04 2.03
N ALA A 7 -3.54 18.63 1.14
CA ALA A 7 -3.89 18.24 -0.21
C ALA A 7 -4.93 17.10 -0.17
N LYS A 8 -6.19 17.43 -0.49
CA LYS A 8 -7.36 16.55 -0.32
C LYS A 8 -7.22 15.21 -1.04
N HIS A 9 -6.55 15.22 -2.20
CA HIS A 9 -6.37 14.04 -3.06
C HIS A 9 -4.99 13.37 -2.93
N LYS A 10 -4.13 13.82 -2.00
CA LYS A 10 -2.85 13.14 -1.72
C LYS A 10 -3.09 11.72 -1.16
N ILE A 11 -4.22 11.53 -0.49
CA ILE A 11 -4.62 10.25 0.09
C ILE A 11 -4.89 9.18 -0.98
N ASP A 12 -5.46 9.55 -2.13
CA ASP A 12 -5.73 8.62 -3.25
C ASP A 12 -4.43 7.94 -3.70
N ARG A 13 -3.37 8.74 -3.88
CA ARG A 13 -2.03 8.23 -4.20
C ARG A 13 -1.42 7.40 -3.08
N ARG A 14 -1.65 7.76 -1.82
CA ARG A 14 -1.10 7.03 -0.67
C ARG A 14 -1.76 5.66 -0.50
N LEU A 15 -3.05 5.56 -0.79
CA LEU A 15 -3.83 4.33 -0.69
C LEU A 15 -3.83 3.52 -1.98
N GLY A 16 -3.29 4.06 -3.07
CA GLY A 16 -3.28 3.41 -4.38
C GLY A 16 -4.66 3.27 -5.03
N VAL A 17 -5.65 4.06 -4.59
CA VAL A 17 -7.04 3.92 -5.02
C VAL A 17 -7.70 5.28 -5.26
N ASN A 18 -8.61 5.34 -6.22
CA ASN A 18 -9.41 6.55 -6.46
C ASN A 18 -10.66 6.54 -5.55
N LEU A 19 -10.50 7.07 -4.33
CA LEU A 19 -11.54 6.99 -3.29
C LEU A 19 -12.92 7.51 -3.72
N TRP A 20 -12.96 8.53 -4.57
CA TRP A 20 -14.21 9.18 -4.98
C TRP A 20 -14.57 8.95 -6.46
N GLY A 21 -13.84 8.08 -7.16
CA GLY A 21 -14.13 7.74 -8.56
C GLY A 21 -14.01 8.91 -9.54
N ARG A 22 -13.25 9.95 -9.21
CA ARG A 22 -13.19 11.17 -10.04
C ARG A 22 -12.18 11.05 -11.16
N PRO A 23 -12.48 11.51 -12.40
CA PRO A 23 -11.51 11.53 -13.50
C PRO A 23 -10.27 12.37 -13.17
N LYS A 24 -10.44 13.45 -12.41
CA LYS A 24 -9.36 14.36 -12.00
C LYS A 24 -8.55 13.87 -10.79
N SER A 25 -8.69 12.61 -10.35
CA SER A 25 -7.90 12.10 -9.23
C SER A 25 -6.40 12.01 -9.61
N PRO A 26 -5.46 12.44 -8.74
CA PRO A 26 -4.03 12.37 -9.01
C PRO A 26 -3.49 10.97 -9.21
N ILE A 27 -4.15 9.92 -8.69
CA ILE A 27 -3.75 8.52 -8.89
C ILE A 27 -3.83 8.12 -10.36
N ASN A 28 -4.84 8.61 -11.10
CA ASN A 28 -5.05 8.31 -12.51
C ASN A 28 -3.88 8.78 -13.40
N LYS A 29 -3.06 9.72 -12.93
CA LYS A 29 -1.84 10.18 -13.62
C LYS A 29 -0.55 9.60 -13.02
N ARG A 30 -0.59 9.23 -11.73
CA ARG A 30 0.58 8.85 -10.93
C ARG A 30 0.17 7.75 -9.96
N GLU A 31 0.30 6.52 -10.42
CA GLU A 31 -0.15 5.30 -9.72
C GLU A 31 0.71 4.93 -8.49
N TYR A 32 1.75 5.70 -8.21
CA TYR A 32 2.66 5.48 -7.10
C TYR A 32 2.39 6.42 -5.92
N GLY A 33 2.85 6.00 -4.75
CA GLY A 33 2.73 6.72 -3.49
C GLY A 33 3.29 8.15 -3.56
N PRO A 34 2.83 9.08 -2.70
CA PRO A 34 3.40 10.41 -2.66
C PRO A 34 4.76 10.43 -1.94
N GLY A 35 5.63 11.37 -2.34
CA GLY A 35 6.98 11.56 -1.77
C GLY A 35 8.08 10.97 -2.65
N GLU A 36 9.32 11.22 -2.27
CA GLU A 36 10.54 10.80 -3.00
C GLU A 36 10.61 9.27 -3.16
N HIS A 37 10.42 8.52 -2.07
CA HIS A 37 10.38 7.05 -2.09
C HIS A 37 9.00 6.48 -2.47
N GLY A 38 8.13 7.27 -3.07
CA GLY A 38 6.76 6.87 -3.39
C GLY A 38 6.66 5.75 -4.44
N GLN A 39 7.68 5.62 -5.30
CA GLN A 39 7.79 4.57 -6.31
C GLN A 39 8.32 3.24 -5.76
N SER A 40 8.93 3.25 -4.57
CA SER A 40 9.44 2.03 -3.95
C SER A 40 8.27 1.13 -3.56
N ARG A 41 8.25 -0.09 -4.12
CA ARG A 41 7.25 -1.11 -3.78
C ARG A 41 7.63 -1.75 -2.45
N LYS A 42 6.71 -1.73 -1.49
CA LYS A 42 6.83 -2.44 -0.22
C LYS A 42 5.62 -3.34 -0.02
N LYS A 43 5.84 -4.60 0.34
CA LYS A 43 4.75 -5.49 0.73
C LYS A 43 4.09 -4.92 2.00
N PRO A 44 2.77 -4.67 2.03
CA PRO A 44 2.11 -4.22 3.23
C PRO A 44 2.10 -5.35 4.27
N SER A 45 2.29 -4.98 5.54
CA SER A 45 2.01 -5.88 6.67
C SER A 45 0.50 -5.99 6.90
N ASP A 46 0.04 -6.98 7.65
CA ASP A 46 -1.39 -7.15 7.96
C ASP A 46 -1.97 -5.94 8.68
N PHE A 47 -1.22 -5.39 9.65
CA PHE A 47 -1.57 -4.12 10.26
C PHE A 47 -1.66 -2.99 9.23
N GLY A 48 -0.77 -2.98 8.23
CA GLY A 48 -0.82 -2.06 7.10
C GLY A 48 -2.10 -2.20 6.29
N ILE A 49 -2.56 -3.43 6.02
CA ILE A 49 -3.82 -3.72 5.32
C ILE A 49 -5.02 -3.18 6.11
N GLN A 50 -5.12 -3.51 7.39
CA GLN A 50 -6.19 -3.02 8.27
C GLN A 50 -6.16 -1.49 8.41
N LEU A 51 -4.95 -0.92 8.55
CA LEU A 51 -4.76 0.53 8.59
C LEU A 51 -5.23 1.18 7.30
N PHE A 52 -4.90 0.60 6.13
CA PHE A 52 -5.36 1.10 4.84
C PHE A 52 -6.88 1.00 4.69
N ALA A 53 -7.52 -0.10 5.08
CA ALA A 53 -8.99 -0.22 5.10
C ALA A 53 -9.62 0.90 5.93
N LYS A 54 -9.11 1.12 7.16
CA LYS A 54 -9.54 2.23 8.01
C LYS A 54 -9.33 3.60 7.36
N GLN A 55 -8.15 3.85 6.78
CA GLN A 55 -7.86 5.13 6.14
C GLN A 55 -8.71 5.36 4.87
N LYS A 56 -9.05 4.31 4.10
CA LYS A 56 -9.96 4.39 2.95
C LYS A 56 -11.33 4.91 3.39
N ILE A 57 -11.94 4.26 4.38
CA ILE A 57 -13.26 4.63 4.89
C ILE A 57 -13.23 6.03 5.51
N LYS A 58 -12.27 6.29 6.41
CA LYS A 58 -12.11 7.61 7.04
C LYS A 58 -11.91 8.72 6.02
N GLY A 59 -11.08 8.47 4.99
CA GLY A 59 -10.80 9.36 3.89
C GLY A 59 -12.04 9.66 3.07
N TYR A 60 -12.79 8.62 2.68
CA TYR A 60 -14.00 8.71 1.87
C TYR A 60 -15.03 9.69 2.45
N TYR A 61 -15.31 9.58 3.75
CA TYR A 61 -16.23 10.46 4.48
C TYR A 61 -15.65 11.86 4.79
N GLY A 62 -14.81 12.39 3.91
CA GLY A 62 -14.23 13.72 4.00
C GLY A 62 -13.13 13.82 5.06
N ASN A 63 -12.36 12.76 5.29
CA ASN A 63 -11.28 12.73 6.27
C ASN A 63 -11.73 13.14 7.68
N ILE A 64 -12.71 12.40 8.23
CA ILE A 64 -13.17 12.61 9.60
C ILE A 64 -12.05 12.39 10.61
N THR A 65 -12.14 13.05 11.76
CA THR A 65 -11.09 12.94 12.79
C THR A 65 -11.03 11.52 13.35
N GLU A 66 -9.84 11.06 13.72
CA GLU A 66 -9.64 9.71 14.27
C GLU A 66 -10.49 9.48 15.53
N LYS A 67 -10.61 10.50 16.39
CA LYS A 67 -11.45 10.46 17.59
C LYS A 67 -12.92 10.28 17.25
N GLN A 68 -13.40 10.94 16.20
CA GLN A 68 -14.79 10.79 15.76
C GLN A 68 -15.02 9.43 15.10
N PHE A 69 -14.11 8.98 14.25
CA PHE A 69 -14.19 7.65 13.64
C PHE A 69 -14.24 6.55 14.71
N ARG A 70 -13.35 6.61 15.71
CA ARG A 70 -13.33 5.66 16.83
C ARG A 70 -14.66 5.64 17.60
N ARG A 71 -15.26 6.81 17.85
CA ARG A 71 -16.58 6.89 18.53
C ARG A 71 -17.68 6.21 17.71
N ILE A 72 -17.70 6.42 16.39
CA ILE A 72 -18.66 5.78 15.50
C ILE A 72 -18.45 4.27 15.49
N TYR A 73 -17.19 3.82 15.44
CA TYR A 73 -16.85 2.40 15.49
C TYR A 73 -17.30 1.74 16.80
N THR A 74 -17.03 2.36 17.96
CA THR A 74 -17.49 1.82 19.25
C THR A 74 -19.02 1.75 19.33
N GLU A 75 -19.73 2.71 18.74
CA GLU A 75 -21.19 2.65 18.64
C GLU A 75 -21.67 1.58 17.66
N ALA A 76 -20.95 1.33 16.56
CA ALA A 76 -21.23 0.24 15.63
C ALA A 76 -21.08 -1.13 16.29
N GLU A 77 -20.01 -1.33 17.05
CA GLU A 77 -19.72 -2.56 17.80
C GLU A 77 -20.76 -2.83 18.90
N ARG A 78 -21.32 -1.78 19.50
CA ARG A 78 -22.37 -1.89 20.52
C ARG A 78 -23.72 -2.34 19.93
N ARG A 79 -23.96 -2.08 18.64
CA ARG A 79 -25.22 -2.44 17.97
C ARG A 79 -25.23 -3.94 17.62
N ARG A 80 -26.42 -4.53 17.63
CA ARG A 80 -26.60 -5.92 17.18
C ARG A 80 -26.41 -6.00 15.66
N GLY A 81 -25.90 -7.12 15.17
CA GLY A 81 -25.63 -7.35 13.75
C GLY A 81 -24.15 -7.26 13.38
N ASP A 82 -23.86 -7.22 12.09
CA ASP A 82 -22.50 -7.10 11.57
C ASP A 82 -21.91 -5.70 11.85
N THR A 83 -20.72 -5.65 12.44
CA THR A 83 -20.07 -4.39 12.83
C THR A 83 -19.68 -3.54 11.62
N GLY A 84 -19.27 -4.16 10.52
CA GLY A 84 -18.92 -3.46 9.28
C GLY A 84 -20.12 -2.80 8.64
N GLU A 85 -21.24 -3.51 8.56
CA GLU A 85 -22.54 -2.99 8.13
C GLU A 85 -23.01 -1.82 9.01
N ASN A 86 -22.99 -2.01 10.33
CA ASN A 86 -23.38 -0.99 11.31
C ASN A 86 -22.49 0.26 11.21
N LEU A 87 -21.19 0.09 10.97
CA LEU A 87 -20.24 1.18 10.78
C LEU A 87 -20.59 2.01 9.54
N ILE A 88 -20.83 1.37 8.40
CA ILE A 88 -21.18 2.06 7.16
C ILE A 88 -22.54 2.76 7.29
N GLN A 89 -23.53 2.09 7.87
CA GLN A 89 -24.83 2.67 8.12
C GLN A 89 -24.72 3.96 8.96
N LEU A 90 -23.93 3.95 10.03
CA LEU A 90 -23.69 5.13 10.86
C LEU A 90 -22.95 6.25 10.13
N LEU A 91 -22.01 5.91 9.24
CA LEU A 91 -21.26 6.88 8.46
C LEU A 91 -22.11 7.53 7.37
N GLU A 92 -22.96 6.76 6.68
CA GLU A 92 -23.89 7.28 5.66
C GLU A 92 -25.01 8.12 6.27
N ARG A 93 -25.41 7.88 7.53
CA ARG A 93 -26.40 8.72 8.24
C ARG A 93 -25.88 10.11 8.61
N ARG A 94 -24.61 10.42 8.43
CA ARG A 94 -24.10 11.77 8.72
C ARG A 94 -24.70 12.77 7.74
N LEU A 95 -25.12 13.94 8.22
CA LEU A 95 -25.71 14.98 7.38
C LEU A 95 -24.81 15.37 6.19
N ASP A 96 -23.49 15.47 6.39
CA ASP A 96 -22.58 15.76 5.27
C ASP A 96 -22.49 14.63 4.22
N ALA A 97 -22.63 13.36 4.64
CA ALA A 97 -22.70 12.23 3.74
C ALA A 97 -24.03 12.23 2.97
N VAL A 98 -25.17 12.40 3.66
CA VAL A 98 -26.50 12.46 3.03
C VAL A 98 -26.60 13.59 2.01
N VAL A 99 -26.12 14.80 2.34
CA VAL A 99 -26.09 15.94 1.40
C VAL A 99 -25.22 15.66 0.17
N TYR A 100 -24.12 14.93 0.35
CA TYR A 100 -23.30 14.47 -0.78
C TYR A 100 -24.02 13.42 -1.63
N ARG A 101 -24.72 12.46 -1.01
CA ARG A 101 -25.51 11.42 -1.69
C ARG A 101 -26.71 11.99 -2.45
N MET A 102 -27.36 13.01 -1.91
CA MET A 102 -28.47 13.74 -2.53
C MET A 102 -28.06 14.63 -3.73
N LYS A 103 -26.78 14.63 -4.11
CA LYS A 103 -26.22 15.47 -5.19
C LYS A 103 -26.38 16.99 -4.98
N PHE A 104 -26.64 17.45 -3.77
CA PHE A 104 -26.67 18.89 -3.45
C PHE A 104 -25.27 19.52 -3.42
N ALA A 105 -24.23 18.70 -3.35
CA ALA A 105 -22.85 19.14 -3.40
C ALA A 105 -22.03 18.26 -4.35
N PRO A 106 -21.03 18.82 -5.07
CA PRO A 106 -20.20 18.04 -5.97
C PRO A 106 -19.26 17.11 -5.19
N THR A 107 -18.67 17.56 -4.08
CA THR A 107 -17.71 16.78 -3.29
C THR A 107 -18.15 16.66 -1.83
N VAL A 108 -17.67 15.63 -1.13
CA VAL A 108 -17.93 15.44 0.32
C VAL A 108 -17.44 16.66 1.13
N PHE A 109 -16.34 17.28 0.70
CA PHE A 109 -15.83 18.50 1.32
C PHE A 109 -16.75 19.71 1.11
N ALA A 110 -17.30 19.85 -0.11
CA ALA A 110 -18.28 20.89 -0.41
C ALA A 110 -19.59 20.66 0.35
N ALA A 111 -20.05 19.41 0.48
CA ALA A 111 -21.23 19.07 1.28
C ALA A 111 -21.08 19.51 2.73
N ARG A 112 -19.93 19.19 3.35
CA ARG A 112 -19.61 19.66 4.70
C ARG A 112 -19.58 21.18 4.82
N GLN A 113 -19.03 21.87 3.81
CA GLN A 113 -19.01 23.33 3.79
C GLN A 113 -20.42 23.92 3.69
N LEU A 114 -21.28 23.36 2.83
CA LEU A 114 -22.67 23.79 2.68
C LEU A 114 -23.45 23.63 3.99
N VAL A 115 -23.26 22.51 4.68
CA VAL A 115 -23.85 22.27 6.00
C VAL A 115 -23.33 23.28 7.01
N ASN A 116 -22.01 23.47 7.15
CA ASN A 116 -21.44 24.42 8.11
C ASN A 116 -21.92 25.86 7.91
N HIS A 117 -22.08 26.30 6.66
CA HIS A 117 -22.64 27.63 6.36
C HIS A 117 -24.15 27.71 6.56
N GLY A 118 -24.82 26.56 6.71
CA GLY A 118 -26.24 26.46 7.04
C GLY A 118 -27.14 26.69 5.84
N HIS A 119 -26.73 26.18 4.68
CA HIS A 119 -27.53 26.14 3.47
C HIS A 119 -28.53 24.97 3.46
N ILE A 120 -28.46 24.08 4.44
CA ILE A 120 -29.28 22.87 4.54
C ILE A 120 -30.31 23.03 5.67
N LEU A 121 -31.54 22.60 5.39
CA LEU A 121 -32.61 22.45 6.35
C LEU A 121 -32.94 20.96 6.49
N VAL A 122 -33.19 20.52 7.72
CA VAL A 122 -33.68 19.17 8.04
C VAL A 122 -35.02 19.33 8.73
N ASN A 123 -36.06 18.73 8.17
CA ASN A 123 -37.45 18.87 8.61
C ASN A 123 -37.86 20.35 8.77
N GLY A 124 -37.49 21.20 7.80
CA GLY A 124 -37.75 22.64 7.79
C GLY A 124 -36.88 23.50 8.72
N LYS A 125 -36.04 22.89 9.58
CA LYS A 125 -35.17 23.61 10.51
C LYS A 125 -33.74 23.65 10.01
N ARG A 126 -33.08 24.80 10.14
CA ARG A 126 -31.66 24.96 9.78
C ARG A 126 -30.79 24.07 10.66
N LEU A 127 -30.01 23.20 10.05
CA LEU A 127 -29.06 22.33 10.73
C LEU A 127 -27.66 22.49 10.12
N ASN A 128 -26.74 23.02 10.91
CA ASN A 128 -25.38 23.36 10.45
C ASN A 128 -24.29 22.46 11.04
N ILE A 129 -24.65 21.28 11.53
CA ILE A 129 -23.73 20.31 12.15
C ILE A 129 -23.52 19.16 11.16
N PRO A 130 -22.35 19.05 10.49
CA PRO A 130 -22.07 17.99 9.52
C PRO A 130 -22.18 16.57 10.08
N SER A 131 -21.88 16.42 11.37
CA SER A 131 -21.91 15.14 12.08
C SER A 131 -23.27 14.80 12.68
N ALA A 132 -24.30 15.60 12.43
CA ALA A 132 -25.65 15.25 12.87
C ALA A 132 -26.09 13.95 12.20
N ILE A 133 -26.75 13.08 12.96
CA ILE A 133 -27.25 11.79 12.48
C ILE A 133 -28.67 11.97 11.96
N VAL A 134 -28.86 11.65 10.69
CA VAL A 134 -30.14 11.66 9.99
C VAL A 134 -30.88 10.36 10.29
N LYS A 135 -32.16 10.50 10.64
CA LYS A 135 -33.07 9.38 10.91
C LYS A 135 -33.79 8.95 9.64
N ASP A 136 -34.35 7.76 9.68
CA ASP A 136 -35.18 7.26 8.59
C ASP A 136 -36.47 8.10 8.52
N GLY A 137 -36.84 8.52 7.31
CA GLY A 137 -37.94 9.43 7.04
C GLY A 137 -37.61 10.93 7.17
N ASP A 138 -36.41 11.31 7.59
CA ASP A 138 -36.05 12.73 7.67
C ASP A 138 -36.01 13.36 6.27
N VAL A 139 -36.55 14.57 6.18
CA VAL A 139 -36.60 15.37 4.95
C VAL A 139 -35.48 16.40 4.98
N ILE A 140 -34.64 16.39 3.95
CA ILE A 140 -33.48 17.28 3.79
C ILE A 140 -33.70 18.16 2.56
N GLU A 141 -33.58 19.47 2.74
CA GLU A 141 -33.80 20.44 1.66
C GLU A 141 -32.74 21.55 1.67
N VAL A 142 -32.49 22.12 0.48
CA VAL A 142 -31.65 23.32 0.35
C VAL A 142 -32.48 24.57 0.65
N LYS A 143 -31.96 25.43 1.54
CA LYS A 143 -32.58 26.71 1.90
C LYS A 143 -32.89 27.52 0.64
N THR A 144 -34.07 28.13 0.56
CA THR A 144 -34.55 28.89 -0.62
C THR A 144 -33.53 29.91 -1.15
N ALA A 145 -32.93 30.70 -0.26
CA ALA A 145 -31.91 31.70 -0.61
C ALA A 145 -30.62 31.11 -1.22
N SER A 146 -30.42 29.80 -1.13
CA SER A 146 -29.23 29.08 -1.57
C SER A 146 -29.47 28.19 -2.79
N LYS A 147 -30.71 28.08 -3.26
CA LYS A 147 -31.06 27.23 -4.42
C LYS A 147 -30.38 27.70 -5.71
N ASN A 148 -30.15 29.00 -5.86
CA ASN A 148 -29.46 29.59 -7.03
C ASN A 148 -27.92 29.52 -6.93
N ASN A 149 -27.36 28.86 -5.91
CA ASN A 149 -25.92 28.73 -5.78
C ASN A 149 -25.36 27.85 -6.92
N VAL A 150 -24.43 28.39 -7.69
CA VAL A 150 -23.80 27.74 -8.85
C VAL A 150 -23.25 26.36 -8.51
N ILE A 151 -22.69 26.17 -7.31
CA ILE A 151 -22.12 24.89 -6.87
C ILE A 151 -23.21 23.83 -6.70
N ILE A 152 -24.38 24.22 -6.17
CA ILE A 152 -25.50 23.32 -5.91
C ILE A 152 -26.19 22.96 -7.23
N VAL A 153 -26.47 23.97 -8.06
CA VAL A 153 -27.07 23.78 -9.38
C VAL A 153 -26.20 22.87 -10.27
N GLY A 154 -24.90 23.15 -10.33
CA GLY A 154 -23.96 22.32 -11.10
C GLY A 154 -23.83 20.89 -10.57
N ALA A 155 -23.96 20.68 -9.26
CA ALA A 155 -23.95 19.33 -8.68
C ALA A 155 -25.22 18.53 -8.98
N ALA A 156 -26.39 19.19 -8.94
CA ALA A 156 -27.67 18.57 -9.26
C ALA A 156 -27.76 18.14 -10.74
N GLN A 157 -27.19 18.95 -11.66
CA GLN A 157 -27.18 18.68 -13.10
C GLN A 157 -26.11 17.67 -13.54
N SER A 158 -25.11 17.39 -12.70
CA SER A 158 -23.99 16.52 -13.07
C SER A 158 -24.42 15.06 -13.24
N ALA A 159 -24.05 14.44 -14.37
CA ALA A 159 -24.26 13.02 -14.64
C ALA A 159 -23.17 12.10 -14.02
N GLU A 160 -22.17 12.65 -13.32
CA GLU A 160 -21.04 11.87 -12.78
C GLU A 160 -21.44 10.84 -11.71
N ARG A 161 -22.62 11.00 -11.10
CA ARG A 161 -23.08 10.18 -9.97
C ARG A 161 -24.56 9.88 -10.07
N GLU A 162 -24.92 8.66 -9.73
CA GLU A 162 -26.30 8.21 -9.60
C GLU A 162 -26.80 8.40 -8.15
N LEU A 163 -28.12 8.49 -8.01
CA LEU A 163 -28.78 8.53 -6.70
C LEU A 163 -28.97 7.09 -6.22
N PRO A 164 -28.55 6.76 -4.98
CA PRO A 164 -28.75 5.43 -4.44
C PRO A 164 -30.16 5.24 -3.88
N ASP A 165 -30.63 3.99 -3.85
CA ASP A 165 -32.03 3.62 -3.52
C ASP A 165 -32.50 4.04 -2.11
N TYR A 166 -31.58 4.25 -1.18
CA TYR A 166 -31.90 4.66 0.19
C TYR A 166 -32.18 6.17 0.34
N VAL A 167 -32.12 6.92 -0.76
CA VAL A 167 -32.39 8.36 -0.79
C VAL A 167 -33.32 8.67 -1.95
N ASP A 168 -34.47 9.26 -1.65
CA ASP A 168 -35.40 9.77 -2.65
C ASP A 168 -35.21 11.29 -2.79
N VAL A 169 -34.97 11.80 -3.99
CA VAL A 169 -34.62 13.22 -4.20
C VAL A 169 -35.32 13.79 -5.42
N ASP A 170 -36.00 14.90 -5.22
CA ASP A 170 -36.41 15.79 -6.29
C ASP A 170 -35.33 16.86 -6.52
N LEU A 171 -34.57 16.66 -7.61
CA LEU A 171 -33.48 17.56 -8.01
C LEU A 171 -33.97 18.94 -8.47
N LYS A 172 -35.24 19.10 -8.88
CA LYS A 172 -35.78 20.40 -9.29
C LYS A 172 -36.06 21.28 -8.08
N THR A 173 -36.67 20.70 -7.04
CA THR A 173 -36.97 21.44 -5.81
C THR A 173 -35.81 21.47 -4.83
N LEU A 174 -34.78 20.66 -5.06
CA LEU A 174 -33.62 20.44 -4.17
C LEU A 174 -34.07 20.00 -2.77
N LYS A 175 -34.96 19.02 -2.76
CA LYS A 175 -35.56 18.42 -1.57
C LYS A 175 -35.53 16.89 -1.72
N GLY A 176 -35.19 16.20 -0.65
CA GLY A 176 -35.18 14.74 -0.63
C GLY A 176 -35.46 14.17 0.74
N THR A 177 -35.79 12.88 0.78
CA THR A 177 -36.08 12.12 1.99
C THR A 177 -35.06 11.01 2.15
N PHE A 178 -34.52 10.87 3.36
CA PHE A 178 -33.67 9.73 3.69
C PHE A 178 -34.57 8.54 4.05
N VAL A 179 -34.72 7.59 3.13
CA VAL A 179 -35.73 6.53 3.24
C VAL A 179 -35.38 5.53 4.34
N ARG A 180 -34.15 5.03 4.33
CA ARG A 180 -33.66 4.02 5.28
C ARG A 180 -32.15 4.08 5.45
N GLY A 181 -31.65 3.45 6.52
CA GLY A 181 -30.21 3.18 6.65
C GLY A 181 -29.75 2.17 5.58
N PRO A 182 -28.68 2.46 4.81
CA PRO A 182 -28.16 1.53 3.81
C PRO A 182 -27.38 0.38 4.43
N GLN A 183 -27.35 -0.75 3.72
CA GLN A 183 -26.34 -1.80 3.85
C GLN A 183 -25.10 -1.44 3.02
N LEU A 184 -23.99 -2.13 3.24
CA LEU A 184 -22.73 -1.95 2.52
C LEU A 184 -22.91 -2.04 1.01
N ALA A 185 -23.72 -3.00 0.54
CA ALA A 185 -23.99 -3.23 -0.86
C ALA A 185 -24.83 -2.12 -1.52
N ASP A 186 -25.68 -1.43 -0.75
CA ASP A 186 -26.50 -0.31 -1.25
C ASP A 186 -25.64 0.93 -1.54
N VAL A 187 -24.44 1.01 -0.97
CA VAL A 187 -23.58 2.19 -1.06
C VAL A 187 -22.72 2.12 -2.33
N PRO A 188 -22.87 3.08 -3.27
CA PRO A 188 -22.10 3.07 -4.52
C PRO A 188 -20.68 3.58 -4.26
N TYR A 189 -19.83 2.72 -3.69
CA TYR A 189 -18.41 3.00 -3.55
C TYR A 189 -17.68 2.74 -4.87
N PRO A 190 -16.80 3.65 -5.31
CA PRO A 190 -15.97 3.41 -6.50
C PRO A 190 -14.84 2.41 -6.24
N VAL A 191 -14.59 2.05 -4.97
CA VAL A 191 -13.50 1.18 -4.53
C VAL A 191 -13.98 0.23 -3.45
N LYS A 192 -13.40 -0.95 -3.36
CA LYS A 192 -13.68 -1.91 -2.28
C LYS A 192 -13.18 -1.35 -0.94
N MET A 193 -14.10 -1.16 0.00
CA MET A 193 -13.84 -0.52 1.30
C MET A 193 -13.40 -1.49 2.40
N GLU A 194 -13.71 -2.79 2.27
CA GLU A 194 -13.31 -3.86 3.20
C GLU A 194 -13.50 -3.51 4.69
N PRO A 195 -14.71 -3.06 5.11
CA PRO A 195 -14.94 -2.62 6.49
C PRO A 195 -14.65 -3.71 7.53
N ASN A 196 -14.78 -4.98 7.16
CA ASN A 196 -14.56 -6.13 8.02
C ASN A 196 -13.10 -6.28 8.47
N GLN A 197 -12.15 -5.69 7.73
CA GLN A 197 -10.73 -5.61 8.12
C GLN A 197 -10.50 -4.61 9.28
N ILE A 198 -11.51 -3.80 9.64
CA ILE A 198 -11.40 -2.81 10.70
C ILE A 198 -11.91 -3.42 12.00
N GLY A 199 -10.99 -3.72 12.91
CA GLY A 199 -11.32 -4.23 14.24
C GLY A 199 -11.87 -5.65 14.25
N SER A 200 -11.62 -6.41 13.19
CA SER A 200 -11.64 -7.87 13.21
C SER A 200 -10.89 -8.37 14.44
N LYS A 201 -11.55 -9.20 15.24
CA LYS A 201 -10.93 -9.82 16.41
C LYS A 201 -9.74 -10.66 15.95
N VAL A 202 -8.68 -10.67 16.75
CA VAL A 202 -7.56 -11.59 16.56
C VAL A 202 -8.14 -13.02 16.58
N PRO A 203 -7.86 -13.86 15.57
CA PRO A 203 -8.26 -15.27 15.59
C PRO A 203 -7.84 -15.92 16.90
N HIS A 204 -8.72 -16.75 17.47
CA HIS A 204 -8.35 -17.49 18.67
C HIS A 204 -7.29 -18.52 18.30
N PHE A 205 -6.15 -18.48 18.97
CA PHE A 205 -5.12 -19.51 18.86
C PHE A 205 -4.60 -19.90 20.23
N MET A 206 -4.07 -21.12 20.31
CA MET A 206 -3.35 -21.60 21.47
C MET A 206 -2.08 -22.25 20.96
N LEU A 207 -0.93 -21.60 21.17
CA LEU A 207 0.35 -22.06 20.64
C LEU A 207 1.34 -22.38 21.76
N PRO A 208 2.10 -23.47 21.65
CA PRO A 208 3.13 -23.80 22.63
C PRO A 208 4.32 -22.83 22.56
N VAL A 209 4.87 -22.47 23.71
CA VAL A 209 6.10 -21.69 23.87
C VAL A 209 7.15 -22.51 24.65
N PRO A 210 8.46 -22.24 24.45
CA PRO A 210 9.53 -22.80 25.27
C PRO A 210 9.28 -22.69 26.78
N GLY A 211 9.59 -23.75 27.53
CA GLY A 211 9.34 -23.81 28.99
C GLY A 211 7.95 -24.32 29.40
N SER A 212 7.32 -25.13 28.53
CA SER A 212 6.09 -25.89 28.83
C SER A 212 4.84 -25.04 29.16
N LYS A 213 4.69 -23.90 28.49
CA LYS A 213 3.47 -23.08 28.53
C LYS A 213 2.88 -22.98 27.13
N SER A 214 1.57 -22.78 27.05
CA SER A 214 0.90 -22.33 25.82
C SER A 214 0.46 -20.88 26.00
N VAL A 215 0.36 -20.16 24.90
CA VAL A 215 -0.12 -18.78 24.88
C VAL A 215 -1.36 -18.67 24.02
N SER A 216 -2.35 -17.94 24.55
CA SER A 216 -3.55 -17.52 23.85
C SER A 216 -3.68 -16.00 23.89
N PRO A 217 -4.26 -15.36 22.85
CA PRO A 217 -4.62 -13.94 22.92
C PRO A 217 -5.46 -13.58 24.15
N SER A 218 -6.24 -14.53 24.67
CA SER A 218 -7.07 -14.35 25.87
C SER A 218 -6.27 -14.15 27.15
N ASP A 219 -5.04 -14.65 27.22
CA ASP A 219 -4.16 -14.52 28.39
C ASP A 219 -3.71 -13.07 28.63
N PHE A 220 -3.84 -12.22 27.61
CA PHE A 220 -3.32 -10.86 27.60
C PHE A 220 -4.43 -9.80 27.45
N LEU A 221 -5.66 -10.13 27.86
CA LEU A 221 -6.78 -9.18 27.88
C LEU A 221 -6.43 -7.93 28.70
N GLY A 222 -6.54 -6.76 28.08
CA GLY A 222 -6.17 -5.47 28.70
C GLY A 222 -4.73 -5.02 28.43
N GLN A 223 -3.91 -5.87 27.82
CA GLN A 223 -2.57 -5.55 27.31
C GLN A 223 -2.61 -5.45 25.77
N LYS A 224 -1.77 -4.60 25.17
CA LYS A 224 -1.59 -4.61 23.71
C LYS A 224 -0.65 -5.75 23.33
N ILE A 225 -0.90 -6.42 22.22
CA ILE A 225 -0.05 -7.50 21.73
C ILE A 225 0.46 -7.14 20.34
N VAL A 226 1.76 -7.31 20.11
CA VAL A 226 2.39 -7.31 18.80
C VAL A 226 2.66 -8.76 18.44
N ILE A 227 1.92 -9.26 17.45
CA ILE A 227 2.16 -10.58 16.87
C ILE A 227 3.01 -10.36 15.62
N TYR A 228 4.24 -10.87 15.61
CA TYR A 228 5.09 -10.83 14.42
C TYR A 228 5.30 -12.26 13.90
N PHE A 229 4.90 -12.48 12.64
CA PHE A 229 5.12 -13.75 11.97
C PHE A 229 6.43 -13.70 11.19
N TYR A 230 7.22 -14.76 11.26
CA TYR A 230 8.49 -14.83 10.55
C TYR A 230 8.75 -16.23 9.97
N PRO A 231 9.44 -16.34 8.82
CA PRO A 231 9.63 -17.61 8.12
C PRO A 231 10.36 -18.70 8.89
N LYS A 232 11.51 -18.38 9.50
CA LYS A 232 12.37 -19.37 10.15
C LYS A 232 13.40 -18.76 11.10
N ASP A 233 13.63 -19.42 12.23
CA ASP A 233 14.69 -19.12 13.20
C ASP A 233 16.08 -19.13 12.53
N ASN A 234 16.96 -18.24 13.00
CA ASN A 234 18.35 -18.09 12.52
C ASN A 234 18.51 -17.63 11.06
N THR A 235 17.46 -17.17 10.38
CA THR A 235 17.59 -16.56 9.05
C THR A 235 18.03 -15.09 9.17
N PRO A 236 18.84 -14.54 8.23
CA PRO A 236 19.48 -13.24 8.42
C PRO A 236 18.50 -12.10 8.76
N GLY A 237 17.45 -11.92 7.95
CA GLY A 237 16.44 -10.88 8.16
C GLY A 237 15.66 -11.05 9.47
N CYS A 238 15.16 -12.25 9.74
CA CYS A 238 14.40 -12.54 10.97
C CYS A 238 15.26 -12.43 12.23
N THR A 239 16.56 -12.73 12.12
CA THR A 239 17.50 -12.59 13.23
C THR A 239 17.72 -11.12 13.57
N THR A 240 17.84 -10.25 12.57
CA THR A 240 17.93 -8.80 12.78
C THR A 240 16.66 -8.26 13.42
N GLU A 241 15.48 -8.59 12.86
CA GLU A 241 14.20 -8.15 13.42
C GLU A 241 13.98 -8.65 14.86
N ALA A 242 14.33 -9.90 15.16
CA ALA A 242 14.22 -10.45 16.52
C ALA A 242 15.15 -9.72 17.51
N LYS A 243 16.37 -9.36 17.10
CA LYS A 243 17.28 -8.55 17.93
C LYS A 243 16.73 -7.13 18.15
N ASP A 244 16.16 -6.51 17.13
CA ASP A 244 15.54 -5.20 17.26
C ASP A 244 14.38 -5.24 18.28
N PHE A 245 13.55 -6.29 18.26
CA PHE A 245 12.50 -6.49 19.26
C PHE A 245 13.04 -6.70 20.67
N ARG A 246 14.12 -7.49 20.82
CA ARG A 246 14.82 -7.69 22.10
C ARG A 246 15.31 -6.36 22.67
N ASP A 247 15.95 -5.55 21.83
CA ASP A 247 16.57 -4.28 22.24
C ASP A 247 15.51 -3.19 22.51
N LEU A 248 14.35 -3.26 21.85
CA LEU A 248 13.25 -2.31 22.04
C LEU A 248 12.22 -2.74 23.09
N LYS A 249 12.35 -3.93 23.69
CA LYS A 249 11.34 -4.52 24.59
C LYS A 249 10.86 -3.57 25.68
N GLU A 250 11.75 -2.82 26.31
CA GLU A 250 11.40 -1.88 27.39
C GLU A 250 10.45 -0.78 26.90
N LYS A 251 10.65 -0.24 25.70
CA LYS A 251 9.77 0.78 25.10
C LYS A 251 8.38 0.23 24.78
N PHE A 252 8.25 -1.07 24.54
CA PHE A 252 6.95 -1.73 24.40
C PHE A 252 6.30 -1.96 25.76
N ALA A 253 7.07 -2.37 26.77
CA ALA A 253 6.60 -2.55 28.14
C ALA A 253 6.03 -1.24 28.73
N GLU A 254 6.70 -0.10 28.53
CA GLU A 254 6.21 1.24 28.91
C GLU A 254 4.81 1.57 28.33
N LYS A 255 4.48 0.99 27.19
CA LYS A 255 3.19 1.20 26.50
C LYS A 255 2.16 0.12 26.81
N ASN A 256 2.42 -0.69 27.84
CA ASN A 256 1.66 -1.89 28.18
C ASN A 256 1.46 -2.80 26.96
N THR A 257 2.57 -3.10 26.26
CA THR A 257 2.58 -3.88 25.02
C THR A 257 3.52 -5.08 25.14
N LEU A 258 3.00 -6.27 24.81
CA LEU A 258 3.72 -7.54 24.76
C LEU A 258 4.07 -7.89 23.32
N ILE A 259 5.18 -8.59 23.10
CA ILE A 259 5.62 -9.09 21.79
C ILE A 259 5.55 -10.62 21.78
N ILE A 260 4.94 -11.19 20.74
CA ILE A 260 4.89 -12.62 20.47
C ILE A 260 5.39 -12.86 19.04
N GLY A 261 6.47 -13.62 18.91
CA GLY A 261 6.95 -14.14 17.64
C GLY A 261 6.32 -15.47 17.31
N ILE A 262 5.89 -15.67 16.06
CA ILE A 262 5.32 -16.93 15.60
C ILE A 262 6.03 -17.39 14.33
N SER A 263 6.56 -18.62 14.33
CA SER A 263 7.04 -19.30 13.12
C SER A 263 6.59 -20.78 13.11
N LYS A 264 6.85 -21.50 12.01
CA LYS A 264 6.61 -22.94 11.91
C LYS A 264 7.76 -23.78 12.52
N ASP A 265 8.72 -23.15 13.19
CA ASP A 265 9.82 -23.87 13.84
C ASP A 265 9.34 -24.58 15.10
N SER A 266 10.05 -25.64 15.48
CA SER A 266 9.77 -26.38 16.70
C SER A 266 10.16 -25.63 17.95
N ILE A 267 9.55 -26.01 19.08
CA ILE A 267 9.89 -25.46 20.41
C ILE A 267 11.39 -25.57 20.68
N LYS A 268 12.01 -26.71 20.33
CA LYS A 268 13.45 -26.93 20.47
C LYS A 268 14.29 -25.97 19.62
N ARG A 269 13.82 -25.58 18.43
CA ARG A 269 14.49 -24.57 17.60
C ARG A 269 14.37 -23.19 18.23
N HIS A 270 13.19 -22.85 18.75
CA HIS A 270 12.98 -21.60 19.49
C HIS A 270 13.86 -21.50 20.74
N GLU A 271 13.99 -22.58 21.53
CA GLU A 271 14.90 -22.63 22.69
C GLU A 271 16.34 -22.29 22.31
N ASN A 272 16.84 -22.91 21.23
CA ASN A 272 18.18 -22.64 20.72
C ASN A 272 18.31 -21.21 20.19
N PHE A 273 17.28 -20.68 19.53
CA PHE A 273 17.29 -19.33 18.96
C PHE A 273 17.26 -18.26 20.07
N ILE A 274 16.45 -18.47 21.11
CA ILE A 274 16.40 -17.66 22.33
C ILE A 274 17.76 -17.67 23.02
N ALA A 275 18.31 -18.85 23.29
CA ALA A 275 19.60 -18.97 23.99
C ALA A 275 20.75 -18.34 23.21
N LYS A 276 20.76 -18.47 21.89
CA LYS A 276 21.83 -17.96 21.02
C LYS A 276 21.86 -16.43 20.92
N TYR A 277 20.70 -15.78 20.93
CA TYR A 277 20.60 -14.33 20.74
C TYR A 277 20.08 -13.58 21.97
N ASP A 278 19.93 -14.28 23.10
CA ASP A 278 19.40 -13.75 24.35
C ASP A 278 18.05 -13.05 24.17
N LEU A 279 17.13 -13.72 23.45
CA LEU A 279 15.82 -13.15 23.15
C LEU A 279 14.96 -13.14 24.41
N ASN A 280 14.48 -11.96 24.78
CA ASN A 280 13.79 -11.72 26.04
C ASN A 280 12.27 -11.58 25.88
N PHE A 281 11.68 -12.08 24.79
CA PHE A 281 10.23 -12.04 24.51
C PHE A 281 9.72 -13.42 24.09
N LEU A 282 8.39 -13.57 23.96
CA LEU A 282 7.76 -14.87 23.72
C LEU A 282 7.91 -15.31 22.27
N LEU A 283 8.34 -16.56 22.04
CA LEU A 283 8.30 -17.23 20.75
C LEU A 283 7.35 -18.42 20.83
N ALA A 284 6.31 -18.42 20.01
CA ALA A 284 5.29 -19.46 19.96
C ALA A 284 5.42 -20.28 18.67
N SER A 285 5.46 -21.60 18.84
CA SER A 285 5.65 -22.55 17.75
C SER A 285 4.31 -22.84 17.07
N GLY A 286 4.21 -22.47 15.79
CA GLY A 286 3.05 -22.67 14.91
C GLY A 286 3.22 -23.87 13.97
N GLU A 287 3.81 -24.98 14.43
CA GLU A 287 4.05 -26.19 13.61
C GLU A 287 2.80 -26.67 12.85
N ASN A 288 1.62 -26.58 13.46
CA ASN A 288 0.35 -27.04 12.88
C ASN A 288 -0.21 -26.15 11.76
N THR A 289 0.48 -25.06 11.39
CA THR A 289 0.17 -24.11 10.29
C THR A 289 -1.17 -23.37 10.33
N GLN A 290 -2.17 -23.88 11.05
CA GLN A 290 -3.52 -23.32 11.18
C GLN A 290 -3.50 -21.84 11.58
N VAL A 291 -2.70 -21.46 12.57
CA VAL A 291 -2.61 -20.04 12.99
C VAL A 291 -2.02 -19.15 11.89
N CYS A 292 -1.06 -19.66 11.13
CA CYS A 292 -0.48 -18.90 10.02
C CYS A 292 -1.47 -18.76 8.85
N GLU A 293 -2.39 -19.71 8.70
CA GLU A 293 -3.47 -19.68 7.70
C GLU A 293 -4.63 -18.78 8.15
N ASP A 294 -5.03 -18.85 9.43
CA ASP A 294 -6.09 -18.02 10.02
C ASP A 294 -5.75 -16.53 9.95
N PHE A 295 -4.45 -16.19 10.05
CA PHE A 295 -3.96 -14.83 9.86
C PHE A 295 -3.65 -14.49 8.40
N SER A 296 -3.82 -15.43 7.47
CA SER A 296 -3.50 -15.28 6.03
C SER A 296 -2.06 -14.83 5.76
N VAL A 297 -1.14 -15.10 6.70
CA VAL A 297 0.28 -14.73 6.60
C VAL A 297 1.08 -15.78 5.85
N TRP A 298 0.60 -17.02 5.84
CA TRP A 298 1.19 -18.08 5.04
C TRP A 298 0.70 -18.00 3.61
N VAL A 299 1.47 -17.30 2.78
CA VAL A 299 1.39 -17.45 1.34
C VAL A 299 2.39 -18.53 0.99
N GLU A 300 1.94 -19.62 0.38
CA GLU A 300 2.82 -20.57 -0.29
C GLU A 300 3.83 -19.74 -1.08
N LYS A 301 5.13 -19.95 -0.85
CA LYS A 301 6.12 -19.35 -1.74
C LYS A 301 5.81 -19.91 -3.12
N LYS A 302 5.10 -19.13 -3.95
CA LYS A 302 5.36 -19.10 -5.38
C LYS A 302 6.82 -18.69 -5.46
N HIS A 303 7.69 -19.67 -5.36
CA HIS A 303 9.12 -19.49 -5.39
C HIS A 303 9.42 -18.70 -6.66
N TYR A 304 10.05 -17.54 -6.50
CA TYR A 304 11.18 -17.12 -7.34
C TYR A 304 11.03 -17.48 -8.83
N THR A 305 9.92 -17.19 -9.50
CA THR A 305 9.77 -17.55 -10.91
C THR A 305 10.81 -16.82 -11.74
N GLU A 306 10.99 -15.52 -11.53
CA GLU A 306 11.97 -14.73 -12.29
C GLU A 306 13.43 -15.17 -12.05
N LEU A 307 13.80 -15.51 -10.80
CA LEU A 307 15.17 -15.93 -10.50
C LEU A 307 15.41 -17.39 -10.93
N SER A 308 14.44 -18.27 -10.73
CA SER A 308 14.48 -19.67 -11.17
C SER A 308 14.52 -19.78 -12.68
N GLU A 309 13.67 -19.02 -13.38
CA GLU A 309 13.65 -18.92 -14.84
C GLU A 309 14.99 -18.35 -15.34
N ALA A 310 15.52 -17.29 -14.71
CA ALA A 310 16.83 -16.76 -15.08
C ALA A 310 17.96 -17.78 -14.86
N ILE A 311 17.92 -18.58 -13.80
CA ILE A 311 18.89 -19.64 -13.53
C ILE A 311 18.76 -20.77 -14.56
N ASP A 312 17.53 -21.17 -14.91
CA ASP A 312 17.29 -22.19 -15.94
C ASP A 312 17.76 -21.70 -17.31
N THR A 313 17.54 -20.42 -17.64
CA THR A 313 18.02 -19.80 -18.88
C THR A 313 19.55 -19.75 -18.90
N LEU A 314 20.18 -19.41 -17.78
CA LEU A 314 21.64 -19.41 -17.63
C LEU A 314 22.21 -20.84 -17.76
N ALA A 315 21.50 -21.85 -17.22
CA ALA A 315 21.87 -23.25 -17.36
C ALA A 315 21.74 -23.75 -18.79
N GLU A 316 20.71 -23.33 -19.53
CA GLU A 316 20.57 -23.63 -20.96
C GLU A 316 21.66 -22.97 -21.81
N LEU A 317 22.01 -21.71 -21.53
CA LEU A 317 23.12 -21.01 -22.21
C LEU A 317 24.46 -21.71 -21.98
N ILE A 318 24.75 -22.13 -20.74
CA ILE A 318 25.99 -22.88 -20.42
C ILE A 318 26.03 -24.22 -21.15
N ARG A 319 24.90 -24.95 -21.21
CA ARG A 319 24.81 -26.21 -21.97
C ARG A 319 24.93 -25.97 -23.49
N GLY A 320 24.39 -24.87 -24.00
CA GLY A 320 24.50 -24.47 -25.40
C GLY A 320 25.94 -24.16 -25.84
N LEU A 321 26.79 -23.76 -24.90
CA LEU A 321 28.23 -23.59 -25.08
C LEU A 321 29.04 -24.91 -24.96
N GLY A 322 28.38 -26.05 -24.71
CA GLY A 322 28.99 -27.37 -24.59
C GLY A 322 29.43 -27.77 -23.18
N GLU A 323 29.16 -26.94 -22.17
CA GLU A 323 29.61 -27.13 -20.79
C GLU A 323 28.52 -27.72 -19.87
N LYS A 324 28.91 -28.43 -18.81
CA LYS A 324 27.95 -29.02 -17.84
C LYS A 324 27.45 -27.98 -16.84
N ALA A 325 26.17 -27.62 -16.94
CA ALA A 325 25.52 -26.71 -16.00
C ALA A 325 25.29 -27.36 -14.60
N PRO A 326 25.54 -26.64 -13.49
CA PRO A 326 25.23 -27.11 -12.13
C PRO A 326 23.73 -27.42 -11.94
N GLY A 327 23.41 -28.47 -11.18
CA GLY A 327 22.03 -28.94 -10.99
C GLY A 327 21.26 -28.30 -9.82
N THR A 328 21.88 -27.42 -9.04
CA THR A 328 21.25 -26.81 -7.85
C THR A 328 21.62 -25.34 -7.70
N PHE A 329 20.70 -24.54 -7.13
CA PHE A 329 20.89 -23.11 -6.91
C PHE A 329 22.10 -22.78 -6.02
N GLU A 330 22.34 -23.60 -5.00
CA GLU A 330 23.45 -23.43 -4.06
C GLU A 330 24.82 -23.55 -4.76
N ALA A 331 24.93 -24.45 -5.74
CA ALA A 331 26.14 -24.61 -6.56
C ALA A 331 26.39 -23.42 -7.49
N TYR A 332 25.33 -22.80 -8.04
CA TYR A 332 25.45 -21.57 -8.81
C TYR A 332 25.95 -20.39 -7.96
N MET A 333 25.35 -20.19 -6.79
CA MET A 333 25.76 -19.13 -5.86
C MET A 333 27.21 -19.32 -5.40
N HIS A 334 27.62 -20.57 -5.12
CA HIS A 334 29.00 -20.91 -4.79
C HIS A 334 29.97 -20.55 -5.93
N ASN A 335 29.66 -20.90 -7.19
CA ASN A 335 30.50 -20.57 -8.34
C ASN A 335 30.63 -19.06 -8.58
N THR A 336 29.56 -18.29 -8.40
CA THR A 336 29.60 -16.82 -8.51
C THR A 336 30.32 -16.13 -7.34
N SER A 337 30.59 -16.85 -6.25
CA SER A 337 31.29 -16.32 -5.07
C SER A 337 32.74 -16.79 -4.97
N ILE A 338 33.22 -17.62 -5.91
CA ILE A 338 34.66 -17.86 -6.10
C ILE A 338 35.28 -16.56 -6.64
N LYS A 339 36.09 -15.88 -5.82
CA LYS A 339 36.91 -14.77 -6.30
C LYS A 339 37.97 -15.34 -7.26
N PRO A 340 38.19 -14.74 -8.44
CA PRO A 340 39.21 -15.23 -9.36
C PRO A 340 40.56 -15.26 -8.66
N GLY A 341 41.19 -16.43 -8.67
CA GLY A 341 42.56 -16.63 -8.20
C GLY A 341 43.55 -15.92 -9.10
N ASN A 342 44.65 -15.47 -8.49
CA ASN A 342 45.80 -14.82 -9.13
C ASN A 342 46.27 -15.56 -10.38
N GLU A 343 45.97 -14.99 -11.55
CA GLU A 343 46.83 -14.97 -12.75
C GLU A 343 46.21 -13.96 -13.74
N SER A 344 46.34 -12.67 -13.41
CA SER A 344 46.01 -11.62 -14.38
C SER A 344 47.11 -11.59 -15.44
N ALA A 345 46.75 -11.78 -16.72
CA ALA A 345 47.57 -11.28 -17.81
C ALA A 345 47.89 -9.80 -17.51
N SER A 346 49.19 -9.43 -17.51
CA SER A 346 49.66 -8.09 -17.18
C SER A 346 48.81 -7.03 -17.93
N ALA A 347 48.40 -5.98 -17.22
CA ALA A 347 47.62 -4.87 -17.79
C ALA A 347 48.24 -4.31 -19.09
N GLU A 348 49.55 -4.46 -19.26
CA GLU A 348 50.30 -4.11 -20.48
C GLU A 348 49.87 -4.92 -21.71
N LYS A 349 49.52 -6.20 -21.55
CA LYS A 349 49.07 -7.05 -22.64
C LYS A 349 47.66 -6.68 -23.11
N MET A 350 46.76 -6.40 -22.15
CA MET A 350 45.42 -5.90 -22.46
C MET A 350 45.45 -4.52 -23.13
N LEU A 351 46.36 -3.64 -22.70
CA LEU A 351 46.58 -2.34 -23.34
C LEU A 351 47.12 -2.50 -24.77
N LYS A 352 48.01 -3.46 -25.03
CA LYS A 352 48.52 -3.76 -26.38
C LYS A 352 47.42 -4.26 -27.32
N ASP A 353 46.61 -5.21 -26.86
CA ASP A 353 45.54 -5.80 -27.67
C ASP A 353 44.47 -4.74 -28.01
N LEU A 354 44.11 -3.87 -27.05
CA LEU A 354 43.23 -2.73 -27.28
C LEU A 354 43.79 -1.72 -28.29
N LEU A 355 45.10 -1.48 -28.29
CA LEU A 355 45.75 -0.55 -29.21
C LEU A 355 45.82 -1.13 -30.63
N GLU A 356 45.94 -2.45 -30.75
CA GLU A 356 45.95 -3.17 -32.02
C GLU A 356 44.54 -3.19 -32.66
N ASP A 357 43.49 -3.39 -31.86
CA ASP A 357 42.10 -3.28 -32.29
C ASP A 357 41.74 -1.87 -32.77
N GLN A 358 42.19 -0.83 -32.05
CA GLN A 358 41.95 0.56 -32.45
C GLN A 358 42.65 0.92 -33.78
N ARG A 359 43.86 0.40 -34.01
CA ARG A 359 44.56 0.56 -35.30
C ARG A 359 43.87 -0.15 -36.44
N GLN A 360 43.26 -1.31 -36.17
CA GLN A 360 42.45 -2.03 -37.16
C GLN A 360 41.23 -1.19 -37.56
N ILE A 361 40.55 -0.59 -36.58
CA ILE A 361 39.39 0.29 -36.81
C ILE A 361 39.80 1.54 -37.61
N GLU A 362 40.94 2.15 -37.29
CA GLU A 362 41.46 3.31 -38.03
C GLU A 362 41.78 2.97 -39.49
N LYS A 363 42.35 1.78 -39.74
CA LYS A 363 42.63 1.29 -41.09
C LYS A 363 41.35 1.06 -41.88
N THR A 364 40.32 0.52 -41.24
CA THR A 364 38.99 0.34 -41.84
C THR A 364 38.33 1.69 -42.14
N LEU A 365 38.39 2.65 -41.21
CA LEU A 365 37.84 4.00 -41.39
C LEU A 365 38.52 4.76 -42.53
N ASN A 366 39.85 4.70 -42.64
CA ASN A 366 40.58 5.35 -43.75
C ASN A 366 40.28 4.70 -45.10
N THR A 367 40.07 3.38 -45.13
CA THR A 367 39.66 2.68 -46.36
C THR A 367 38.25 3.10 -46.78
N VAL A 368 37.33 3.25 -45.82
CA VAL A 368 35.96 3.73 -46.06
C VAL A 368 35.96 5.20 -46.48
N LEU A 369 36.76 6.06 -45.83
CA LEU A 369 36.87 7.48 -46.15
C LEU A 369 37.39 7.72 -47.57
N ASN A 370 38.43 7.00 -47.99
CA ASN A 370 38.94 7.09 -49.35
C ASN A 370 37.90 6.58 -50.38
N ALA A 371 37.22 5.47 -50.08
CA ALA A 371 36.15 4.96 -50.94
C ALA A 371 34.96 5.93 -51.04
N THR A 372 34.65 6.68 -49.98
CA THR A 372 33.59 7.71 -49.99
C THR A 372 34.01 9.00 -50.69
N GLN A 373 35.30 9.36 -50.68
CA GLN A 373 35.81 10.50 -51.45
C GLN A 373 35.85 10.24 -52.96
N GLU A 374 36.02 8.99 -53.38
CA GLU A 374 35.99 8.58 -54.79
C GLU A 374 34.57 8.50 -55.38
N ALA A 375 33.52 8.53 -54.55
CA ALA A 375 32.14 8.26 -54.97
C ALA A 375 31.25 9.51 -55.19
N GLU A 376 31.73 10.74 -54.97
CA GLU A 376 31.01 12.03 -55.16
C GLU A 376 29.49 12.02 -54.80
N ASP A 377 29.08 11.34 -53.71
CA ASP A 377 27.66 11.22 -53.35
C ASP A 377 27.30 12.15 -52.18
N GLU A 378 26.75 13.34 -52.50
CA GLU A 378 26.23 14.32 -51.53
C GLU A 378 24.85 13.90 -50.99
N VAL A 379 24.75 12.98 -50.02
CA VAL A 379 23.51 12.83 -49.22
C VAL A 379 23.77 12.40 -47.76
N VAL A 380 23.63 13.38 -46.85
CA VAL A 380 23.23 13.30 -45.43
C VAL A 380 24.16 12.54 -44.45
N ILE A 381 25.13 13.27 -43.87
CA ILE A 381 25.78 12.92 -42.59
C ILE A 381 24.90 13.44 -41.45
N GLY A 382 24.13 12.54 -40.84
CA GLY A 382 23.28 12.81 -39.70
C GLY A 382 23.38 11.73 -38.63
N PHE A 383 24.60 11.43 -38.15
CA PHE A 383 24.79 10.78 -36.85
C PHE A 383 25.68 11.65 -35.97
N ILE A 384 25.04 12.62 -35.33
CA ILE A 384 25.58 13.31 -34.17
C ILE A 384 25.68 12.28 -33.04
N VAL A 385 26.88 11.79 -32.80
CA VAL A 385 27.30 11.40 -31.45
C VAL A 385 27.98 12.64 -30.89
N ASP A 386 27.36 13.30 -29.92
CA ASP A 386 28.12 14.16 -29.03
C ASP A 386 27.72 13.97 -27.57
N ARG A 387 28.78 13.78 -26.77
CA ARG A 387 28.76 13.34 -25.38
C ARG A 387 28.67 14.57 -24.48
N LEU A 388 27.97 14.44 -23.37
CA LEU A 388 28.22 15.28 -22.20
C LEU A 388 29.62 14.95 -21.66
N THR A 389 30.59 15.84 -21.87
CA THR A 389 31.79 15.90 -21.04
C THR A 389 32.14 17.35 -20.73
N PRO A 390 32.19 17.77 -19.45
CA PRO A 390 32.93 18.96 -19.07
C PRO A 390 34.41 18.59 -18.86
N GLN A 391 35.18 18.94 -19.89
CA GLN A 391 36.53 19.53 -19.89
C GLN A 391 37.53 19.11 -18.81
N ASN A 392 38.57 18.43 -19.28
CA ASN A 392 39.95 18.94 -19.41
C ASN A 392 40.77 18.49 -18.19
N SER A 393 41.97 17.94 -18.33
CA SER A 393 43.01 18.28 -19.28
C SER A 393 44.11 17.23 -19.19
N LEU A 394 44.73 16.96 -20.34
CA LEU A 394 46.18 16.94 -20.53
C LEU A 394 46.98 15.91 -19.71
N ASP A 395 47.63 15.04 -20.49
CA ASP A 395 48.99 14.53 -20.29
C ASP A 395 49.16 13.58 -19.08
N ALA A 396 49.42 12.28 -19.25
CA ALA A 396 50.10 11.55 -20.31
C ALA A 396 49.70 10.06 -20.30
#